data_AF-A0A2V7Z8K9-F1
#
_entry.id   AF-A0A2V7Z8K9-F1
#
_cell.length_a   1.000
_cell.length_b   1.000
_cell.length_c   1.000
_cell.angle_alpha   90.00
_cell.angle_beta   90.00
_cell.angle_gamma   90.00
#
_symmetry.space_group_name_H-M   'P 1'
#
loop_
_entity.id
_entity.type
_entity.pdbx_description
1 polymer ?
#
loop_
_entity_poly.entity_id
_entity_poly.type
_entity_poly.pdbx_seq_one_letter_code
_entity_poly.pdbx_strand_id
1 'polypeptide(L)'
;MTFVNSIQLTGSGYTINALPGNSIALAGNITSTGGTALIALPIALYGGVNHAVYKPAPSCCLPAELTISGVISGLASDPLTFSSSGGLLSNGNLDVTLSGNNTYMGATMISAGFGGFVRLFVMGSQPASPVTGGNTQAAQLSGTGTVGPLNFFLIAPGTSTATGVLHSTGDGQFAQDAVLRVRLNGTTVGSQYDQLSIDGAMQLMGTNLQVDLGFTPAVGDSFAILQATGGITGTFAYTEGQIFFVNCM
;
A
#
# COMPACT_ATOMS: atom_id res chain seq x y z
N MET A 1 8.37 -25.26 11.90
CA MET A 1 8.70 -23.85 11.61
C MET A 1 10.20 -23.75 11.42
N THR A 2 10.65 -23.22 10.28
CA THR A 2 12.07 -23.06 9.96
C THR A 2 12.50 -21.63 10.23
N PHE A 3 13.64 -21.42 10.91
CA PHE A 3 14.13 -20.07 11.20
C PHE A 3 15.08 -19.61 10.09
N VAL A 4 14.85 -18.41 9.57
CA VAL A 4 15.68 -17.78 8.54
C VAL A 4 16.00 -16.35 8.92
N ASN A 5 17.22 -15.91 8.62
CA ASN A 5 17.63 -14.52 8.86
C ASN A 5 17.19 -13.59 7.72
N SER A 6 17.17 -14.09 6.49
CA SER A 6 16.82 -13.28 5.32
C SER A 6 16.32 -14.16 4.18
N ILE A 7 15.48 -13.57 3.31
CA ILE A 7 15.11 -14.13 2.01
C ILE A 7 15.68 -13.21 0.94
N GLN A 8 16.41 -13.77 -0.02
CA GLN A 8 16.99 -13.00 -1.12
C GLN A 8 16.52 -13.57 -2.45
N LEU A 9 15.86 -12.73 -3.24
CA LEU A 9 15.32 -13.06 -4.57
C LEU A 9 16.09 -12.22 -5.59
N THR A 10 16.88 -12.90 -6.41
CA THR A 10 17.77 -12.25 -7.38
C THR A 10 17.35 -12.58 -8.81
N GLY A 11 16.53 -11.73 -9.43
CA GLY A 11 15.95 -11.96 -10.76
C GLY A 11 14.46 -12.35 -10.72
N SER A 12 13.95 -12.88 -11.83
CA SER A 12 12.51 -13.11 -12.07
C SER A 12 12.11 -14.59 -12.00
N GLY A 13 10.82 -14.86 -11.76
CA GLY A 13 10.21 -16.18 -11.85
C GLY A 13 10.30 -17.03 -10.58
N TYR A 14 10.78 -16.48 -9.47
CA TYR A 14 10.89 -17.23 -8.22
C TYR A 14 9.52 -17.49 -7.60
N THR A 15 9.28 -18.73 -7.18
CA THR A 15 8.09 -19.11 -6.42
C THR A 15 8.50 -19.90 -5.18
N ILE A 16 8.18 -19.36 -4.00
CA ILE A 16 8.29 -20.06 -2.72
C ILE A 16 6.89 -20.55 -2.35
N ASN A 17 6.60 -21.81 -2.72
CA ASN A 17 5.30 -22.42 -2.51
C ASN A 17 5.00 -22.74 -1.04
N ALA A 18 3.71 -22.78 -0.69
CA ALA A 18 3.24 -23.32 0.58
C ALA A 18 2.96 -24.82 0.45
N LEU A 19 3.31 -25.58 1.48
CA LEU A 19 2.70 -26.88 1.77
C LEU A 19 1.95 -26.77 3.09
N PRO A 20 0.87 -27.54 3.30
CA PRO A 20 0.11 -27.50 4.55
C PRO A 20 1.02 -27.67 5.77
N GLY A 21 0.91 -26.76 6.74
CA GLY A 21 1.69 -26.80 7.99
C GLY A 21 3.12 -26.22 7.88
N ASN A 22 3.59 -25.84 6.69
CA ASN A 22 4.90 -25.23 6.55
C ASN A 22 4.85 -23.71 6.77
N SER A 23 5.83 -23.20 7.50
CA SER A 23 6.06 -21.76 7.69
C SER A 23 7.53 -21.48 7.97
N ILE A 24 7.94 -20.26 7.70
CA ILE A 24 9.23 -19.72 8.14
C ILE A 24 9.03 -18.70 9.25
N ALA A 25 9.95 -18.66 10.19
CA ALA A 25 10.17 -17.54 11.08
C ALA A 25 11.29 -16.68 10.50
N LEU A 26 11.02 -15.42 10.20
CA LEU A 26 11.96 -14.47 9.61
C LEU A 26 12.46 -13.46 10.66
N ALA A 27 13.76 -13.44 10.93
CA ALA A 27 14.41 -12.50 11.88
C ALA A 27 14.93 -11.22 11.21
N GLY A 28 14.90 -11.16 9.88
CA GLY A 28 15.43 -10.04 9.14
C GLY A 28 14.59 -9.73 7.91
N ASN A 29 15.24 -9.60 6.76
CA ASN A 29 14.67 -8.89 5.64
C ASN A 29 14.39 -9.78 4.43
N ILE A 30 13.49 -9.31 3.58
CA ILE A 30 13.26 -9.83 2.23
C ILE A 30 13.86 -8.83 1.24
N THR A 31 14.76 -9.29 0.37
CA THR A 31 15.28 -8.49 -0.73
C THR A 31 14.81 -9.02 -2.07
N SER A 32 14.26 -8.16 -2.92
CA SER A 32 13.93 -8.50 -4.32
C SER A 32 14.67 -7.54 -5.25
N THR A 33 15.57 -8.08 -6.08
CA THR A 33 16.47 -7.23 -6.91
C THR A 33 15.88 -6.86 -8.27
N GLY A 34 14.75 -7.43 -8.68
CA GLY A 34 14.05 -7.10 -9.94
C GLY A 34 13.34 -8.31 -10.55
N GLY A 35 12.34 -8.07 -11.39
CA GLY A 35 11.48 -9.12 -11.97
C GLY A 35 10.34 -9.52 -11.05
N THR A 36 9.61 -10.58 -11.43
CA THR A 36 8.44 -11.06 -10.68
C THR A 36 8.82 -12.18 -9.71
N ALA A 37 8.26 -12.17 -8.51
CA ALA A 37 8.39 -13.26 -7.56
C ALA A 37 7.13 -13.47 -6.72
N LEU A 38 6.91 -14.70 -6.28
CA LEU A 38 5.80 -15.10 -5.43
C LEU A 38 6.30 -15.79 -4.16
N ILE A 39 5.83 -15.34 -3.00
CA ILE A 39 5.97 -16.03 -1.72
C ILE A 39 4.57 -16.42 -1.24
N ALA A 40 4.22 -17.70 -1.44
CA ALA A 40 2.98 -18.27 -0.92
C ALA A 40 3.17 -18.89 0.47
N LEU A 41 4.40 -19.22 0.85
CA LEU A 41 4.73 -19.76 2.16
C LEU A 41 4.43 -18.75 3.29
N PRO A 42 3.69 -19.12 4.36
CA PRO A 42 3.48 -18.27 5.52
C PRO A 42 4.79 -17.81 6.19
N ILE A 43 4.82 -16.55 6.63
CA ILE A 43 5.97 -15.89 7.24
C ILE A 43 5.58 -15.39 8.63
N ALA A 44 6.25 -15.87 9.67
CA ALA A 44 6.19 -15.29 11.01
C ALA A 44 7.36 -14.33 11.21
N LEU A 45 7.09 -13.03 11.31
CA LEU A 45 8.05 -12.02 11.74
C LEU A 45 8.35 -12.23 13.23
N TYR A 46 9.62 -12.13 13.62
CA TYR A 46 10.03 -12.31 15.01
C TYR A 46 11.36 -11.61 15.30
N GLY A 47 11.62 -11.42 16.60
CA GLY A 47 12.88 -10.89 17.12
C GLY A 47 12.74 -9.48 17.71
N GLY A 48 11.56 -8.86 17.60
CA GLY A 48 11.32 -7.49 18.06
C GLY A 48 12.12 -6.48 17.24
N VAL A 49 12.24 -6.72 15.93
CA VAL A 49 13.07 -5.93 15.02
C VAL A 49 12.26 -5.36 13.87
N ASN A 50 12.81 -4.32 13.25
CA ASN A 50 12.24 -3.78 12.01
C ASN A 50 12.56 -4.72 10.86
N HIS A 51 11.53 -5.37 10.33
CA HIS A 51 11.63 -6.15 9.10
C HIS A 51 11.47 -5.23 7.90
N ALA A 52 12.20 -5.52 6.84
CA ALA A 52 12.08 -4.79 5.59
C ALA A 52 11.89 -5.71 4.40
N VAL A 53 10.99 -5.33 3.50
CA VAL A 53 10.94 -5.78 2.12
C VAL A 53 11.49 -4.64 1.27
N TYR A 54 12.64 -4.85 0.64
CA TYR A 54 13.27 -3.78 -0.11
C TYR A 54 14.01 -4.24 -1.35
N LYS A 55 14.21 -3.31 -2.28
CA LYS A 55 15.10 -3.49 -3.43
C LYS A 55 16.46 -2.87 -3.11
N PRO A 56 17.57 -3.65 -3.02
CA PRO A 56 18.87 -3.12 -2.66
C PRO A 56 19.47 -2.25 -3.78
N ALA A 57 20.20 -1.18 -3.44
CA ALA A 57 21.03 -0.43 -4.41
C ALA A 57 22.42 -1.08 -4.54
N PRO A 58 23.12 -1.00 -5.70
CA PRO A 58 22.65 -0.53 -7.01
C PRO A 58 22.10 -1.73 -7.81
N SER A 59 20.84 -2.11 -7.62
CA SER A 59 20.22 -3.12 -8.49
C SER A 59 19.71 -2.45 -9.76
N CYS A 60 20.02 -3.03 -10.91
CA CYS A 60 19.65 -2.52 -12.24
C CYS A 60 18.14 -2.19 -12.35
N CYS A 61 17.83 -1.36 -13.34
CA CYS A 61 16.62 -0.56 -13.53
C CYS A 61 15.29 -1.30 -13.63
N LEU A 62 15.28 -2.63 -13.60
CA LEU A 62 14.03 -3.39 -13.69
C LEU A 62 13.25 -3.26 -12.38
N PRO A 63 11.95 -2.95 -12.41
CA PRO A 63 11.12 -2.96 -11.22
C PRO A 63 11.14 -4.35 -10.58
N ALA A 64 11.09 -4.39 -9.25
CA ALA A 64 10.86 -5.61 -8.50
C ALA A 64 9.36 -5.71 -8.21
N GLU A 65 8.73 -6.79 -8.68
CA GLU A 65 7.34 -7.10 -8.42
C GLU A 65 7.29 -8.33 -7.51
N LEU A 66 6.86 -8.14 -6.26
CA LEU A 66 6.78 -9.21 -5.27
C LEU A 66 5.34 -9.41 -4.83
N THR A 67 4.79 -10.61 -5.01
CA THR A 67 3.53 -11.01 -4.39
C THR A 67 3.82 -11.86 -3.16
N ILE A 68 3.24 -11.49 -2.03
CA ILE A 68 3.21 -12.29 -0.82
C ILE A 68 1.74 -12.69 -0.58
N SER A 69 1.42 -13.95 -0.86
CA SER A 69 0.09 -14.52 -0.67
C SER A 69 -0.01 -15.38 0.59
N GLY A 70 1.13 -15.81 1.13
CA GLY A 70 1.19 -16.45 2.44
C GLY A 70 0.83 -15.45 3.55
N VAL A 71 0.20 -15.96 4.60
CA VAL A 71 -0.10 -15.15 5.80
C VAL A 71 1.21 -14.66 6.41
N ILE A 72 1.32 -13.35 6.59
CA ILE A 72 2.34 -12.72 7.43
C ILE A 72 1.76 -12.59 8.85
N SER A 73 2.47 -13.11 9.85
CA SER A 73 2.15 -12.95 11.27
C SER A 73 3.34 -12.31 12.01
N GLY A 74 3.11 -11.78 13.21
CA GLY A 74 4.15 -11.10 14.00
C GLY A 74 3.57 -10.27 15.13
N LEU A 75 4.37 -9.96 16.15
CA LEU A 75 3.92 -9.12 17.26
C LEU A 75 3.98 -7.64 16.89
N ALA A 76 3.45 -6.77 17.75
CA ALA A 76 3.54 -5.33 17.58
C ALA A 76 4.99 -4.81 17.56
N SER A 77 5.91 -5.56 18.15
CA SER A 77 7.35 -5.29 18.15
C SER A 77 8.06 -5.61 16.83
N ASP A 78 7.38 -6.22 15.86
CA ASP A 78 7.94 -6.68 14.60
C ASP A 78 7.32 -5.90 13.41
N PRO A 79 7.59 -4.59 13.26
CA PRO A 79 7.02 -3.80 12.17
C PRO A 79 7.59 -4.22 10.81
N LEU A 80 6.82 -3.96 9.74
CA LEU A 80 7.16 -4.34 8.37
C LEU A 80 7.27 -3.10 7.49
N THR A 81 8.49 -2.82 7.02
CA THR A 81 8.79 -1.68 6.15
C THR A 81 8.93 -2.12 4.70
N PHE A 82 8.26 -1.43 3.78
CA PHE A 82 8.45 -1.54 2.33
C PHE A 82 9.29 -0.37 1.85
N SER A 83 10.44 -0.65 1.22
CA SER A 83 11.34 0.42 0.81
C SER A 83 12.01 0.22 -0.55
N SER A 84 12.28 1.33 -1.24
CA SER A 84 13.04 1.37 -2.49
C SER A 84 14.56 1.20 -2.28
N SER A 85 15.01 1.11 -1.03
CA SER A 85 16.41 0.90 -0.66
C SER A 85 16.57 0.25 0.70
N GLY A 86 17.74 -0.36 0.95
CA GLY A 86 18.19 -0.74 2.30
C GLY A 86 18.99 0.38 2.99
N GLY A 87 18.96 1.61 2.47
CA GLY A 87 19.83 2.73 2.88
C GLY A 87 19.51 4.05 2.16
N LEU A 88 20.40 5.05 2.20
CA LEU A 88 20.10 6.44 1.75
C LEU A 88 20.12 6.68 0.22
N LEU A 89 20.66 5.76 -0.57
CA LEU A 89 20.71 5.88 -2.03
C LEU A 89 19.68 4.93 -2.65
N SER A 90 18.79 5.47 -3.48
CA SER A 90 17.64 4.78 -4.06
C SER A 90 17.61 5.01 -5.58
N ASN A 91 17.44 3.93 -6.33
CA ASN A 91 17.11 3.95 -7.76
C ASN A 91 16.26 2.71 -8.12
N GLY A 92 15.70 2.06 -7.10
CA GLY A 92 14.96 0.82 -7.22
C GLY A 92 13.47 1.04 -7.12
N ASN A 93 12.73 0.59 -8.13
CA ASN A 93 11.27 0.57 -8.10
C ASN A 93 10.81 -0.75 -7.47
N LEU A 94 9.90 -0.67 -6.49
CA LEU A 94 9.37 -1.82 -5.78
C LEU A 94 7.84 -1.79 -5.78
N ASP A 95 7.25 -2.80 -6.38
CA ASP A 95 5.82 -3.09 -6.26
C ASP A 95 5.65 -4.34 -5.40
N VAL A 96 4.90 -4.22 -4.31
CA VAL A 96 4.57 -5.37 -3.46
C VAL A 96 3.07 -5.54 -3.40
N THR A 97 2.60 -6.77 -3.59
CA THR A 97 1.21 -7.17 -3.37
C THR A 97 1.12 -8.07 -2.16
N LEU A 98 0.33 -7.66 -1.16
CA LEU A 98 -0.07 -8.49 -0.02
C LEU A 98 -1.48 -9.02 -0.28
N SER A 99 -1.60 -10.29 -0.63
CA SER A 99 -2.91 -10.92 -0.89
C SER A 99 -3.36 -11.87 0.23
N GLY A 100 -2.48 -12.17 1.18
CA GLY A 100 -2.82 -12.96 2.37
C GLY A 100 -3.66 -12.18 3.40
N ASN A 101 -4.37 -12.94 4.26
CA ASN A 101 -5.00 -12.41 5.46
C ASN A 101 -3.97 -12.38 6.59
N ASN A 102 -3.21 -11.30 6.62
CA ASN A 102 -2.12 -11.10 7.55
C ASN A 102 -2.62 -10.80 8.96
N THR A 103 -1.86 -11.26 9.95
CA THR A 103 -2.16 -11.14 11.38
C THR A 103 -1.05 -10.44 12.16
N TYR A 104 -0.02 -9.92 11.49
CA TYR A 104 1.00 -9.11 12.15
C TYR A 104 0.39 -7.81 12.69
N MET A 105 0.86 -7.42 13.87
CA MET A 105 0.36 -6.23 14.58
C MET A 105 1.34 -5.06 14.53
N GLY A 106 2.61 -5.30 14.17
CA GLY A 106 3.61 -4.25 13.99
C GLY A 106 3.22 -3.33 12.83
N ALA A 107 3.60 -2.06 12.91
CA ALA A 107 3.21 -1.07 11.90
C ALA A 107 3.70 -1.48 10.50
N THR A 108 2.82 -1.29 9.51
CA THR A 108 3.20 -1.30 8.09
C THR A 108 3.76 0.07 7.74
N MET A 109 5.01 0.13 7.32
CA MET A 109 5.66 1.36 6.88
C MET A 109 5.96 1.31 5.39
N ILE A 110 5.77 2.41 4.67
CA ILE A 110 6.15 2.50 3.25
C ILE A 110 7.03 3.73 3.08
N SER A 111 8.22 3.55 2.51
CA SER A 111 9.22 4.61 2.37
C SER A 111 9.97 4.52 1.05
N ALA A 112 9.85 5.55 0.23
CA ALA A 112 10.62 5.69 -1.00
C ALA A 112 11.77 6.69 -0.79
N GLY A 113 12.99 6.25 -1.09
CA GLY A 113 14.16 7.10 -1.16
C GLY A 113 14.24 7.86 -2.50
N PHE A 114 15.07 8.90 -2.53
CA PHE A 114 15.31 9.73 -3.72
C PHE A 114 15.50 8.89 -4.99
N GLY A 115 14.76 9.17 -6.07
CA GLY A 115 14.95 8.51 -7.38
C GLY A 115 14.33 7.11 -7.54
N GLY A 116 13.63 6.58 -6.53
CA GLY A 116 12.87 5.33 -6.64
C GLY A 116 11.41 5.53 -6.22
N PHE A 117 10.55 4.55 -6.48
CA PHE A 117 9.19 4.50 -5.97
C PHE A 117 8.86 3.16 -5.31
N VAL A 118 7.91 3.18 -4.40
CA VAL A 118 7.34 2.01 -3.74
C VAL A 118 5.83 2.06 -3.84
N ARG A 119 5.21 1.02 -4.38
CA ARG A 119 3.77 0.82 -4.35
C ARG A 119 3.45 -0.43 -3.56
N LEU A 120 2.67 -0.28 -2.48
CA LEU A 120 2.13 -1.40 -1.73
C LEU A 120 0.67 -1.60 -2.13
N PHE A 121 0.34 -2.74 -2.74
CA PHE A 121 -1.01 -3.18 -3.00
C PHE A 121 -1.47 -4.12 -1.90
N VAL A 122 -2.49 -3.72 -1.13
CA VAL A 122 -3.15 -4.58 -0.15
C VAL A 122 -4.40 -5.16 -0.78
N MET A 123 -4.37 -6.44 -1.11
CA MET A 123 -5.49 -7.18 -1.70
C MET A 123 -6.17 -8.10 -0.68
N GLY A 124 -5.42 -8.54 0.34
CA GLY A 124 -5.93 -9.32 1.46
C GLY A 124 -6.37 -8.43 2.63
N SER A 125 -6.05 -8.84 3.85
CA SER A 125 -6.51 -8.18 5.07
C SER A 125 -5.38 -8.06 6.10
N GLN A 126 -5.26 -6.91 6.76
CA GLN A 126 -4.31 -6.65 7.86
C GLN A 126 -4.83 -5.59 8.84
N PRO A 127 -6.01 -5.79 9.45
CA PRO A 127 -6.74 -4.76 10.21
C PRO A 127 -6.04 -4.35 11.52
N ALA A 128 -5.18 -5.23 12.06
CA ALA A 128 -4.43 -4.96 13.28
C ALA A 128 -3.14 -4.16 13.04
N SER A 129 -2.68 -4.04 11.79
CA SER A 129 -1.46 -3.32 11.45
C SER A 129 -1.78 -1.88 11.04
N PRO A 130 -1.37 -0.86 11.81
CA PRO A 130 -1.50 0.52 11.38
C PRO A 130 -0.57 0.76 10.19
N VAL A 131 -1.07 1.43 9.15
CA VAL A 131 -0.27 1.82 7.98
C VAL A 131 0.19 3.26 8.16
N THR A 132 1.50 3.44 8.24
CA THR A 132 2.12 4.73 8.53
C THR A 132 3.24 5.07 7.56
N GLY A 133 3.56 6.36 7.45
CA GLY A 133 4.71 6.83 6.67
C GLY A 133 4.30 7.46 5.35
N GLY A 134 5.20 7.39 4.37
CA GLY A 134 5.13 8.26 3.19
C GLY A 134 5.39 9.72 3.55
N ASN A 135 6.41 10.31 2.96
CA ASN A 135 6.66 11.76 2.99
C ASN A 135 6.78 12.33 1.58
N THR A 136 6.44 11.51 0.58
CA THR A 136 6.53 11.82 -0.84
C THR A 136 5.45 11.05 -1.59
N GLN A 137 5.11 11.52 -2.79
CA GLN A 137 4.28 10.78 -3.74
C GLN A 137 4.97 9.52 -4.30
N ALA A 138 6.25 9.28 -3.97
CA ALA A 138 6.96 8.09 -4.41
C ALA A 138 6.67 6.88 -3.51
N ALA A 139 6.06 7.07 -2.34
CA ALA A 139 5.56 6.01 -1.47
C ALA A 139 4.03 5.98 -1.55
N GLN A 140 3.46 4.94 -2.16
CA GLN A 140 2.03 4.82 -2.43
C GLN A 140 1.45 3.61 -1.72
N LEU A 141 0.33 3.81 -1.03
CA LEU A 141 -0.57 2.76 -0.59
C LEU A 141 -1.72 2.60 -1.59
N SER A 142 -1.96 1.38 -2.04
CA SER A 142 -3.00 0.99 -3.00
C SER A 142 -3.64 -0.35 -2.62
N GLY A 143 -4.62 -0.77 -3.41
CA GLY A 143 -5.26 -2.08 -3.32
C GLY A 143 -6.76 -2.01 -3.08
N THR A 144 -7.37 -3.18 -2.90
CA THR A 144 -8.82 -3.35 -2.69
C THR A 144 -9.16 -4.10 -1.40
N GLY A 145 -8.16 -4.28 -0.54
CA GLY A 145 -8.24 -5.06 0.67
C GLY A 145 -8.54 -4.22 1.91
N THR A 146 -8.19 -4.78 3.06
CA THR A 146 -8.38 -4.17 4.37
C THR A 146 -7.05 -3.88 5.05
N VAL A 147 -6.91 -2.67 5.59
CA VAL A 147 -5.77 -2.22 6.40
C VAL A 147 -6.24 -1.78 7.78
N GLY A 148 -5.31 -1.68 8.73
CA GLY A 148 -5.58 -1.01 10.01
C GLY A 148 -5.60 0.51 9.88
N PRO A 149 -5.56 1.23 11.01
CA PRO A 149 -5.58 2.69 11.05
C PRO A 149 -4.54 3.34 10.13
N LEU A 150 -4.87 4.50 9.57
CA LEU A 150 -4.08 5.16 8.53
C LEU A 150 -3.43 6.46 9.02
N ASN A 151 -2.14 6.62 8.75
CA ASN A 151 -1.47 7.93 8.75
C ASN A 151 -0.48 7.98 7.59
N PHE A 152 -0.93 8.43 6.42
CA PHE A 152 -0.17 8.22 5.18
C PHE A 152 -0.23 9.41 4.22
N PHE A 153 0.77 9.50 3.34
CA PHE A 153 0.90 10.62 2.39
C PHE A 153 0.17 10.40 1.07
N LEU A 154 0.36 9.28 0.36
CA LEU A 154 -0.32 9.03 -0.92
C LEU A 154 -1.13 7.73 -0.85
N ILE A 155 -2.45 7.87 -0.95
CA ILE A 155 -3.39 6.75 -1.01
C ILE A 155 -4.08 6.76 -2.37
N ALA A 156 -4.06 5.62 -3.05
CA ALA A 156 -4.70 5.42 -4.34
C ALA A 156 -5.46 4.08 -4.35
N PRO A 157 -6.75 4.04 -3.96
CA PRO A 157 -7.51 2.79 -3.97
C PRO A 157 -7.55 2.10 -5.35
N GLY A 158 -7.76 0.79 -5.34
CA GLY A 158 -7.70 -0.04 -6.54
C GLY A 158 -6.30 -0.52 -6.89
N THR A 159 -6.17 -1.21 -8.02
CA THR A 159 -4.91 -1.75 -8.54
C THR A 159 -4.35 -0.89 -9.66
N SER A 160 -3.21 -1.26 -10.24
CA SER A 160 -2.68 -0.56 -11.43
C SER A 160 -3.62 -0.55 -12.64
N THR A 161 -4.54 -1.52 -12.75
CA THR A 161 -5.38 -1.70 -13.94
C THR A 161 -6.89 -1.68 -13.67
N ALA A 162 -7.32 -1.73 -12.41
CA ALA A 162 -8.74 -1.77 -12.05
C ALA A 162 -9.03 -0.84 -10.88
N THR A 163 -10.21 -0.24 -10.90
CA THR A 163 -10.74 0.54 -9.77
C THR A 163 -10.98 -0.36 -8.55
N GLY A 164 -11.15 0.23 -7.37
CA GLY A 164 -11.50 -0.55 -6.19
C GLY A 164 -11.74 0.26 -4.91
N VAL A 165 -12.12 -0.48 -3.87
CA VAL A 165 -12.34 0.08 -2.53
C VAL A 165 -11.21 -0.37 -1.61
N LEU A 166 -10.46 0.57 -1.06
CA LEU A 166 -9.51 0.29 0.02
C LEU A 166 -10.18 0.60 1.35
N HIS A 167 -10.16 -0.36 2.28
CA HIS A 167 -10.86 -0.26 3.56
C HIS A 167 -9.91 -0.12 4.74
N SER A 168 -10.14 0.86 5.62
CA SER A 168 -9.47 1.00 6.92
C SER A 168 -10.43 0.64 8.05
N THR A 169 -10.03 -0.26 8.96
CA THR A 169 -10.84 -0.65 10.13
C THR A 169 -10.76 0.31 11.32
N GLY A 170 -9.97 1.37 11.22
CA GLY A 170 -9.86 2.37 12.28
C GLY A 170 -9.75 3.78 11.73
N ASP A 171 -9.43 4.73 12.62
CA ASP A 171 -9.26 6.13 12.26
C ASP A 171 -8.18 6.32 11.19
N GLY A 172 -8.36 7.36 10.39
CA GLY A 172 -7.43 7.77 9.37
C GLY A 172 -7.08 9.25 9.47
N GLN A 173 -5.84 9.57 9.14
CA GLN A 173 -5.39 10.92 8.93
C GLN A 173 -4.49 10.95 7.70
N PHE A 174 -4.67 11.97 6.87
CA PHE A 174 -3.70 12.30 5.85
C PHE A 174 -2.56 13.12 6.46
N ALA A 175 -1.33 12.85 6.01
CA ALA A 175 -0.21 13.76 6.27
C ALA A 175 -0.49 15.16 5.67
N GLN A 176 0.26 16.18 6.10
CA GLN A 176 0.16 17.50 5.49
C GLN A 176 0.50 17.43 3.99
N ASP A 177 -0.27 18.11 3.15
CA ASP A 177 -0.14 18.15 1.68
C ASP A 177 -0.21 16.79 0.98
N ALA A 178 -0.69 15.76 1.70
CA ALA A 178 -0.94 14.43 1.20
C ALA A 178 -1.87 14.43 -0.03
N VAL A 179 -1.93 13.28 -0.70
CA VAL A 179 -2.71 13.07 -1.91
C VAL A 179 -3.65 11.89 -1.74
N LEU A 180 -4.94 12.12 -2.03
CA LEU A 180 -5.86 11.05 -2.40
C LEU A 180 -5.94 11.03 -3.93
N ARG A 181 -5.57 9.90 -4.55
CA ARG A 181 -5.75 9.68 -5.99
C ARG A 181 -6.88 8.70 -6.25
N VAL A 182 -7.79 9.04 -7.14
CA VAL A 182 -8.94 8.19 -7.50
C VAL A 182 -9.16 8.18 -9.00
N ARG A 183 -9.58 7.03 -9.54
CA ARG A 183 -10.07 6.91 -10.90
C ARG A 183 -11.58 6.87 -10.93
N LEU A 184 -12.16 7.55 -11.92
CA LEU A 184 -13.58 7.47 -12.25
C LEU A 184 -13.71 6.94 -13.68
N ASN A 185 -14.19 5.70 -13.83
CA ASN A 185 -14.41 5.00 -15.10
C ASN A 185 -15.91 4.69 -15.35
N GLY A 186 -16.77 5.13 -14.43
CA GLY A 186 -18.22 4.97 -14.44
C GLY A 186 -18.78 5.31 -13.07
N THR A 187 -20.04 4.99 -12.81
CA THR A 187 -20.80 5.47 -11.64
C THR A 187 -20.99 4.42 -10.54
N THR A 188 -20.41 3.23 -10.68
CA THR A 188 -20.49 2.15 -9.67
C THR A 188 -19.25 2.12 -8.79
N VAL A 189 -19.42 2.25 -7.48
CA VAL A 189 -18.30 2.22 -6.51
C VAL A 189 -17.54 0.89 -6.57
N GLY A 190 -16.22 0.96 -6.49
CA GLY A 190 -15.33 -0.20 -6.50
C GLY A 190 -15.12 -0.79 -7.89
N SER A 191 -16.19 -1.09 -8.64
CA SER A 191 -16.09 -1.71 -9.96
C SER A 191 -15.87 -0.72 -11.11
N GLN A 192 -16.25 0.55 -10.92
CA GLN A 192 -16.10 1.60 -11.92
C GLN A 192 -15.49 2.89 -11.38
N TYR A 193 -15.40 3.09 -10.06
CA TYR A 193 -14.60 4.18 -9.49
C TYR A 193 -13.96 3.80 -8.16
N ASP A 194 -12.86 4.47 -7.84
CA ASP A 194 -12.08 4.24 -6.62
C ASP A 194 -12.73 4.86 -5.38
N GLN A 195 -12.68 4.16 -4.25
CA GLN A 195 -13.13 4.68 -2.96
C GLN A 195 -12.14 4.33 -1.84
N LEU A 196 -11.88 5.30 -0.96
CA LEU A 196 -11.30 5.06 0.36
C LEU A 196 -12.42 5.01 1.40
N SER A 197 -12.58 3.89 2.09
CA SER A 197 -13.60 3.67 3.12
C SER A 197 -12.95 3.53 4.50
N ILE A 198 -13.44 4.29 5.48
CA ILE A 198 -12.89 4.39 6.83
C ILE A 198 -13.99 4.02 7.86
N ASP A 199 -13.74 3.01 8.70
CA ASP A 199 -14.65 2.63 9.81
C ASP A 199 -14.54 3.55 11.04
N GLY A 200 -13.54 4.43 11.07
CA GLY A 200 -13.34 5.45 12.09
C GLY A 200 -13.59 6.87 11.59
N ALA A 201 -13.00 7.86 12.26
CA ALA A 201 -12.93 9.24 11.80
C ALA A 201 -11.83 9.41 10.75
N MET A 202 -12.02 10.35 9.82
CA MET A 202 -11.00 10.72 8.83
C MET A 202 -10.63 12.20 8.94
N GLN A 203 -9.34 12.51 9.04
CA GLN A 203 -8.84 13.89 9.04
C GLN A 203 -8.12 14.23 7.73
N LEU A 204 -8.61 15.29 7.07
CA LEU A 204 -7.99 15.94 5.91
C LEU A 204 -7.16 17.13 6.40
N MET A 205 -5.89 17.17 5.99
CA MET A 205 -4.90 18.18 6.43
C MET A 205 -4.44 19.05 5.27
N GLY A 206 -5.39 19.63 4.52
CA GLY A 206 -5.08 20.28 3.23
C GLY A 206 -4.72 19.24 2.17
N THR A 207 -5.39 18.09 2.20
CA THR A 207 -5.13 16.98 1.28
C THR A 207 -5.45 17.37 -0.16
N ASN A 208 -4.56 17.08 -1.09
CA ASN A 208 -4.76 17.24 -2.52
C ASN A 208 -5.59 16.07 -3.07
N LEU A 209 -6.50 16.36 -4.00
CA LEU A 209 -7.34 15.38 -4.67
C LEU A 209 -6.89 15.26 -6.13
N GLN A 210 -6.38 14.10 -6.51
CA GLN A 210 -6.04 13.79 -7.91
C GLN A 210 -7.12 12.87 -8.48
N VAL A 211 -7.78 13.31 -9.54
CA VAL A 211 -8.81 12.53 -10.23
C VAL A 211 -8.34 12.18 -11.62
N ASP A 212 -8.30 10.88 -11.90
CA ASP A 212 -8.05 10.32 -13.23
C ASP A 212 -9.40 9.93 -13.84
N LEU A 213 -9.78 10.57 -14.94
CA LEU A 213 -11.10 10.41 -15.56
C LEU A 213 -10.98 9.54 -16.81
N GLY A 214 -11.69 8.39 -16.80
CA GLY A 214 -11.74 7.43 -17.90
C GLY A 214 -13.08 7.39 -18.65
N PHE A 215 -14.03 8.25 -18.31
CA PHE A 215 -15.33 8.36 -19.00
C PHE A 215 -15.87 9.79 -18.94
N THR A 216 -16.98 10.07 -19.64
CA THR A 216 -17.68 11.36 -19.54
C THR A 216 -18.86 11.24 -18.58
N PRO A 217 -18.81 11.82 -17.37
CA PRO A 217 -19.94 11.83 -16.44
C PRO A 217 -21.12 12.63 -17.00
N ALA A 218 -22.35 12.19 -16.68
CA ALA A 218 -23.54 12.98 -16.92
C ALA A 218 -23.68 14.11 -15.89
N VAL A 219 -24.35 15.19 -16.27
CA VAL A 219 -24.68 16.26 -15.32
C VAL A 219 -25.53 15.68 -14.19
N GLY A 220 -25.08 15.86 -12.96
CA GLY A 220 -25.74 15.33 -11.75
C GLY A 220 -25.10 14.05 -11.20
N ASP A 221 -24.18 13.40 -11.94
CA ASP A 221 -23.41 12.29 -11.41
C ASP A 221 -22.61 12.73 -10.18
N SER A 222 -22.64 11.89 -9.14
CA SER A 222 -22.00 12.14 -7.85
C SER A 222 -21.19 10.91 -7.43
N PHE A 223 -19.98 11.14 -6.91
CA PHE A 223 -19.03 10.07 -6.56
C PHE A 223 -18.60 10.20 -5.11
N ALA A 224 -18.91 9.19 -4.29
CA ALA A 224 -18.46 9.12 -2.91
C ALA A 224 -17.05 8.52 -2.86
N ILE A 225 -16.04 9.30 -3.20
CA ILE A 225 -14.63 8.84 -3.30
C ILE A 225 -13.94 8.62 -1.93
N LEU A 226 -14.49 9.23 -0.88
CA LEU A 226 -14.05 9.10 0.51
C LEU A 226 -15.28 9.01 1.39
N GLN A 227 -15.33 8.02 2.26
CA GLN A 227 -16.35 7.89 3.30
C GLN A 227 -15.70 7.55 4.65
N ALA A 228 -16.29 8.06 5.73
CA ALA A 228 -15.87 7.77 7.10
C ALA A 228 -17.09 7.69 8.01
N THR A 229 -17.27 6.60 8.74
CA THR A 229 -18.42 6.40 9.65
C THR A 229 -18.30 7.26 10.91
N GLY A 230 -17.07 7.56 11.36
CA GLY A 230 -16.76 8.49 12.46
C GLY A 230 -16.75 9.96 12.05
N GLY A 231 -17.09 10.26 10.79
CA GLY A 231 -17.10 11.61 10.22
C GLY A 231 -15.77 12.02 9.59
N ILE A 232 -15.84 13.06 8.76
CA ILE A 232 -14.69 13.66 8.07
C ILE A 232 -14.47 15.06 8.64
N THR A 233 -13.23 15.37 9.01
CA THR A 233 -12.82 16.70 9.46
C THR A 233 -11.79 17.30 8.51
N GLY A 234 -11.79 18.63 8.39
CA GLY A 234 -10.99 19.33 7.38
C GLY A 234 -11.60 19.24 5.98
N THR A 235 -10.87 19.74 4.99
CA THR A 235 -11.28 19.73 3.57
C THR A 235 -10.10 19.34 2.69
N PHE A 236 -10.40 18.94 1.46
CA PHE A 236 -9.37 18.93 0.42
C PHE A 236 -8.85 20.35 0.19
N ALA A 237 -7.66 20.47 -0.40
CA ALA A 237 -7.00 21.72 -0.76
C ALA A 237 -7.62 22.43 -1.98
N TYR A 238 -8.96 22.47 -2.04
CA TYR A 238 -9.73 23.21 -3.02
C TYR A 238 -10.78 24.04 -2.30
N THR A 239 -11.02 25.26 -2.78
CA THR A 239 -12.20 26.00 -2.34
C THR A 239 -13.45 25.39 -2.96
N GLU A 240 -14.58 25.45 -2.26
CA GLU A 240 -15.86 25.07 -2.84
C GLU A 240 -16.11 25.85 -4.14
N GLY A 241 -16.53 25.16 -5.20
CA GLY A 241 -16.71 25.74 -6.53
C GLY A 241 -15.43 25.98 -7.35
N GLN A 242 -14.25 25.64 -6.82
CA GLN A 242 -13.00 25.71 -7.59
C GLN A 242 -13.02 24.69 -8.72
N ILE A 243 -12.72 25.15 -9.94
CA ILE A 243 -12.39 24.24 -11.04
C ILE A 243 -11.02 23.63 -10.73
N PHE A 244 -10.96 22.31 -10.61
CA PHE A 244 -9.71 21.58 -10.51
C PHE A 244 -9.53 20.71 -11.76
N PHE A 245 -8.27 20.49 -12.13
CA PHE A 245 -7.94 19.71 -13.31
C PHE A 245 -8.12 18.22 -13.02
N VAL A 246 -8.79 17.53 -13.92
CA VAL A 246 -8.85 16.07 -13.98
C VAL A 246 -7.84 15.61 -15.03
N ASN A 247 -7.13 14.52 -14.75
CA ASN A 247 -6.28 13.90 -15.75
C ASN A 247 -7.17 13.08 -16.68
N CYS A 248 -7.06 13.27 -18.00
CA CYS A 248 -7.65 12.34 -18.94
C CYS A 248 -6.74 11.12 -19.05
N MET A 249 -7.30 9.92 -18.85
CA MET A 249 -6.60 8.66 -19.11
C MET A 249 -6.59 8.29 -20.60
#